data_AF-A0A919QBN2-F1
#
_entry.id   AF-A0A919QBN2-F1
#
_cell.length_a   1.000
_cell.length_b   1.000
_cell.length_c   1.000
_cell.angle_alpha   90.00
_cell.angle_beta   90.00
_cell.angle_gamma   90.00
#
_symmetry.space_group_name_H-M   'P 1'
#
loop_
_entity.id
_entity.type
_entity.pdbx_description
1 polymer ?
#
loop_
_entity_poly.entity_id
_entity_poly.type
_entity_poly.pdbx_seq_one_letter_code
_entity_poly.pdbx_strand_id
1 'polypeptide(L)'
;MSDLLWVAWRGQRAQAAALAALLLLYGAAAAVERLEPDLGGLTFQLAGLQAGAICLIWGAPLIAREFEAGTHKLAWTQSLSRGRWLAAVLAVAAAGALTATAVLAAVLTWVLPDAGGDPTYWPYYESHGLVPYARALLALALGVALGAVTRHTRIAMPLSLLLLGVGQLVGRALRGRSDLPFWPLQWTESAIYLLLALVLTGIAYLGIRHRA
;
A
#
# COMPACT_ATOMS: atom_id res chain seq x y z
N MET A 1 21.43 0.93 13.87
CA MET A 1 20.29 0.95 12.91
C MET A 1 19.60 -0.41 12.85
N SER A 2 20.37 -1.51 12.80
CA SER A 2 19.90 -2.91 12.88
C SER A 2 18.87 -3.15 13.98
N ASP A 3 19.14 -2.69 15.20
CA ASP A 3 18.30 -3.01 16.36
C ASP A 3 16.92 -2.35 16.27
N LEU A 4 16.85 -1.16 15.66
CA LEU A 4 15.60 -0.45 15.41
C LEU A 4 14.74 -1.13 14.36
N LEU A 5 15.37 -1.60 13.28
CA LEU A 5 14.69 -2.35 12.23
C LEU A 5 14.14 -3.66 12.79
N TRP A 6 14.88 -4.33 13.67
CA TRP A 6 14.42 -5.54 14.32
C TRP A 6 13.22 -5.29 15.25
N VAL A 7 13.26 -4.23 16.08
CA VAL A 7 12.11 -3.86 16.93
C VAL A 7 10.89 -3.50 16.09
N ALA A 8 11.08 -2.71 15.04
CA ALA A 8 10.01 -2.35 14.10
C ALA A 8 9.40 -3.58 13.42
N TRP A 9 10.23 -4.52 12.97
CA TRP A 9 9.79 -5.80 12.40
C TRP A 9 8.91 -6.60 13.37
N ARG A 10 9.35 -6.76 14.63
CA ARG A 10 8.57 -7.51 15.62
C ARG A 10 7.18 -6.93 15.88
N GLY A 11 7.05 -5.60 15.81
CA GLY A 11 5.77 -4.91 15.96
C GLY A 11 4.83 -5.12 14.78
N GLN A 12 5.39 -5.40 13.60
CA GLN A 12 4.65 -5.48 12.34
C GLN A 12 4.40 -6.90 11.82
N ARG A 13 4.89 -7.94 12.53
CA ARG A 13 4.78 -9.34 12.11
C ARG A 13 3.35 -9.82 11.86
N ALA A 14 2.37 -9.29 12.60
CA ALA A 14 0.96 -9.68 12.43
C ALA A 14 0.38 -9.11 11.12
N GLN A 15 0.70 -7.84 10.81
CA GLN A 15 0.34 -7.20 9.54
C GLN A 15 1.03 -7.89 8.36
N ALA A 16 2.31 -8.25 8.52
CA ALA A 16 3.06 -9.02 7.53
C ALA A 16 2.43 -10.40 7.29
N ALA A 17 2.05 -11.12 8.34
CA ALA A 17 1.37 -12.41 8.23
C ALA A 17 -0.01 -12.29 7.56
N ALA A 18 -0.78 -11.25 7.90
CA ALA A 18 -2.08 -11.00 7.27
C ALA A 18 -1.93 -10.67 5.77
N LEU A 19 -0.92 -9.88 5.38
CA LEU A 19 -0.65 -9.61 3.98
C LEU A 19 -0.14 -10.86 3.25
N ALA A 20 0.69 -11.69 3.89
CA ALA A 20 1.12 -12.96 3.33
C ALA A 20 -0.05 -13.93 3.12
N ALA A 21 -0.99 -14.01 4.07
CA ALA A 21 -2.20 -14.80 3.91
C ALA A 21 -3.05 -14.31 2.72
N LEU A 22 -3.16 -13.00 2.52
CA LEU A 22 -3.83 -12.44 1.34
C LEU A 22 -3.11 -12.80 0.03
N LEU A 23 -1.78 -12.78 0.02
CA LEU A 23 -1.01 -13.22 -1.16
C LEU A 23 -1.21 -14.70 -1.46
N LEU A 24 -1.33 -15.55 -0.43
CA LEU A 24 -1.66 -16.96 -0.63
C LEU A 24 -3.06 -17.13 -1.23
N LEU A 25 -4.04 -16.31 -0.82
CA LEU A 25 -5.37 -16.31 -1.43
C LEU A 25 -5.30 -15.90 -2.90
N TYR A 26 -4.48 -14.91 -3.27
CA TYR A 26 -4.26 -14.56 -4.67
C TYR A 26 -3.59 -15.69 -5.45
N GLY A 27 -2.56 -16.33 -4.89
CA GLY A 27 -1.91 -17.47 -5.53
C GLY A 27 -2.86 -18.66 -5.73
N ALA A 28 -3.73 -18.93 -4.77
CA ALA A 28 -4.76 -19.96 -4.89
C ALA A 28 -5.79 -19.61 -5.97
N ALA A 29 -6.26 -18.36 -6.02
CA ALA A 29 -7.16 -17.89 -7.08
C ALA A 29 -6.50 -18.05 -8.47
N ALA A 30 -5.23 -17.66 -8.59
CA ALA A 30 -4.47 -17.76 -9.84
C ALA A 30 -4.28 -19.24 -10.28
N ALA A 31 -4.06 -20.14 -9.32
CA ALA A 31 -4.00 -21.58 -9.59
C ALA A 31 -5.34 -22.15 -10.05
N VAL A 32 -6.45 -21.73 -9.43
CA VAL A 32 -7.81 -22.13 -9.84
C VAL A 32 -8.12 -21.66 -11.25
N GLU A 33 -7.85 -20.40 -11.58
CA GLU A 33 -8.08 -19.87 -12.94
C GLU A 33 -7.27 -20.60 -14.01
N ARG A 34 -6.09 -21.12 -13.64
CA ARG A 34 -5.26 -21.91 -14.56
C ARG A 34 -5.82 -23.31 -14.81
N LEU A 35 -6.50 -23.88 -13.81
CA LEU A 35 -7.15 -25.20 -13.92
C LEU A 35 -8.53 -25.09 -14.59
N GLU A 36 -9.24 -24.00 -14.31
CA GLU A 36 -10.60 -23.71 -14.78
C GLU A 36 -10.62 -22.34 -15.49
N PRO A 37 -10.24 -22.28 -16.79
CA PRO A 37 -10.13 -21.03 -17.53
C PRO A 37 -11.42 -20.20 -17.59
N ASP A 38 -12.58 -20.84 -17.44
CA ASP A 38 -13.89 -20.19 -17.39
C ASP A 38 -14.07 -19.28 -16.16
N LEU A 39 -13.27 -19.48 -15.11
CA LEU A 39 -13.25 -18.64 -13.91
C LEU A 39 -12.26 -17.47 -14.00
N GLY A 40 -11.64 -17.25 -15.16
CA GLY A 40 -10.62 -16.23 -15.37
C GLY A 40 -11.08 -14.80 -15.04
N GLY A 41 -10.21 -14.04 -14.38
CA GLY A 41 -10.40 -12.60 -14.12
C GLY A 41 -10.68 -12.24 -12.65
N LEU A 42 -10.79 -13.23 -11.75
CA LEU A 42 -10.85 -13.04 -10.31
C LEU A 42 -9.53 -12.49 -9.76
N THR A 43 -8.40 -13.15 -10.05
CA THR A 43 -7.06 -12.72 -9.58
C THR A 43 -6.77 -11.30 -10.01
N PHE A 44 -7.22 -10.97 -11.22
CA PHE A 44 -7.10 -9.69 -11.85
C PHE A 44 -7.91 -8.57 -11.18
N GLN A 45 -9.19 -8.81 -10.87
CA GLN A 45 -10.00 -7.85 -10.10
C GLN A 45 -9.45 -7.65 -8.69
N LEU A 46 -9.02 -8.74 -8.08
CA LEU A 46 -8.44 -8.79 -6.75
C LEU A 46 -7.11 -8.03 -6.65
N ALA A 47 -6.29 -8.06 -7.70
CA ALA A 47 -5.04 -7.30 -7.78
C ALA A 47 -5.26 -5.79 -7.71
N GLY A 48 -6.32 -5.28 -8.34
CA GLY A 48 -6.73 -3.88 -8.24
C GLY A 48 -7.09 -3.43 -6.82
N LEU A 49 -7.40 -4.37 -5.92
CA LEU A 49 -7.71 -4.10 -4.51
C LEU A 49 -6.48 -4.15 -3.59
N GLN A 50 -5.30 -4.57 -4.10
CA GLN A 50 -4.08 -4.75 -3.31
C GLN A 50 -3.68 -3.48 -2.55
N ALA A 51 -3.75 -2.31 -3.19
CA ALA A 51 -3.45 -1.04 -2.54
C ALA A 51 -4.39 -0.78 -1.35
N GLY A 52 -5.69 -1.06 -1.50
CA GLY A 52 -6.66 -0.96 -0.40
C GLY A 52 -6.33 -1.90 0.75
N ALA A 53 -5.94 -3.14 0.45
CA ALA A 53 -5.53 -4.11 1.45
C ALA A 53 -4.27 -3.67 2.22
N ILE A 54 -3.23 -3.18 1.52
CA ILE A 54 -2.02 -2.62 2.15
C ILE A 54 -2.38 -1.45 3.07
N CYS A 55 -3.30 -0.58 2.65
CA CYS A 55 -3.77 0.52 3.47
C CYS A 55 -4.47 0.03 4.75
N LEU A 56 -5.44 -0.87 4.60
CA LEU A 56 -6.30 -1.32 5.68
C LEU A 56 -5.55 -2.20 6.68
N ILE A 57 -4.82 -3.19 6.19
CA ILE A 57 -4.13 -4.19 7.01
C ILE A 57 -2.90 -3.60 7.67
N TRP A 58 -2.18 -2.74 6.95
CA TRP A 58 -0.85 -2.30 7.35
C TRP A 58 -0.78 -0.80 7.63
N GLY A 59 -1.08 0.06 6.66
CA GLY A 59 -0.85 1.51 6.75
C GLY A 59 -1.63 2.22 7.85
N ALA A 60 -2.95 2.15 7.82
CA ALA A 60 -3.84 2.80 8.79
C ALA A 60 -3.57 2.38 10.26
N PRO A 61 -3.46 1.07 10.58
CA PRO A 61 -3.17 0.66 11.95
C PRO A 61 -1.72 0.92 12.38
N LEU A 62 -0.77 1.15 11.46
CA LEU A 62 0.66 1.18 11.76
C LEU A 62 1.02 2.14 12.89
N ILE A 63 0.47 3.37 12.80
CA ILE A 63 0.72 4.42 13.77
C ILE A 63 -0.47 4.62 14.72
N ALA A 64 -1.70 4.43 14.23
CA ALA A 64 -2.89 4.59 15.06
C ALA A 64 -2.90 3.63 16.26
N ARG A 65 -2.55 2.35 16.06
CA ARG A 65 -2.49 1.37 17.15
C ARG A 65 -1.42 1.67 18.18
N GLU A 66 -0.29 2.24 17.74
CA GLU A 66 0.79 2.65 18.64
C GLU A 66 0.36 3.82 19.54
N PHE A 67 -0.50 4.70 19.02
CA PHE A 67 -1.12 5.76 19.82
C PHE A 67 -2.19 5.22 20.78
N GLU A 68 -3.08 4.34 20.30
CA GLU A 68 -4.13 3.70 21.12
C GLU A 68 -3.54 2.88 22.27
N ALA A 69 -2.47 2.12 22.01
CA ALA A 69 -1.81 1.29 23.02
C ALA A 69 -0.81 2.07 23.91
N GLY A 70 -0.49 3.32 23.56
CA GLY A 70 0.51 4.12 24.28
C GLY A 70 1.95 3.63 24.16
N THR A 71 2.22 2.63 23.31
CA THR A 71 3.53 1.97 23.13
C THR A 71 4.61 2.92 22.60
N HIS A 72 4.22 3.95 21.84
CA HIS A 72 5.11 5.00 21.37
C HIS A 72 5.87 5.72 22.50
N LYS A 73 5.30 5.81 23.71
CA LYS A 73 5.94 6.47 24.87
C LYS A 73 7.19 5.71 25.32
N LEU A 74 7.13 4.37 25.33
CA LEU A 74 8.26 3.51 25.70
C LEU A 74 9.40 3.63 24.69
N ALA A 75 9.07 3.73 23.40
CA ALA A 75 10.08 3.91 22.35
C ALA A 75 10.82 5.25 22.49
N TRP A 76 10.14 6.31 22.91
CA TRP A 76 10.73 7.65 23.03
C TRP A 76 11.53 7.87 24.32
N THR A 77 11.31 7.07 25.37
CA THR A 77 12.14 7.14 26.60
C THR A 77 13.50 6.45 26.43
N GLN A 78 13.68 5.60 25.41
CA GLN A 78 14.90 4.84 25.16
C GLN A 78 15.94 5.60 24.30
N SER A 79 16.05 6.93 24.45
CA SER A 79 17.02 7.78 23.74
C SER A 79 16.89 7.80 22.20
N LEU A 80 15.75 7.37 21.66
CA LEU A 80 15.49 7.36 20.22
C LEU A 80 14.75 8.62 19.79
N SER A 81 15.35 9.37 18.87
CA SER A 81 14.66 10.52 18.25
C SER A 81 13.41 10.05 17.49
N ARG A 82 12.32 10.81 17.60
CA ARG A 82 11.02 10.53 16.93
C ARG A 82 11.18 10.25 15.42
N GLY A 83 12.05 10.98 14.74
CA GLY A 83 12.31 10.82 13.31
C GLY A 83 12.98 9.49 12.96
N ARG A 84 14.01 9.07 13.72
CA ARG A 84 14.67 7.76 13.52
C ARG A 84 13.72 6.59 13.78
N TRP A 85 12.88 6.71 14.81
CA TRP A 85 11.85 5.71 15.08
C TRP A 85 10.85 5.60 13.92
N LEU A 86 10.29 6.72 13.47
CA LEU A 86 9.32 6.73 12.37
C LEU A 86 9.96 6.19 11.07
N ALA A 87 11.19 6.60 10.77
CA ALA A 87 11.92 6.12 9.59
C ALA A 87 12.11 4.59 9.61
N ALA A 88 12.48 4.00 10.76
CA ALA A 88 12.62 2.56 10.87
C ALA A 88 11.28 1.82 10.69
N VAL A 89 10.21 2.33 11.31
CA VAL A 89 8.85 1.75 11.19
C VAL A 89 8.36 1.81 9.75
N LEU A 90 8.50 2.97 9.09
CA LEU A 90 8.11 3.16 7.70
C LEU A 90 8.98 2.34 6.73
N ALA A 91 10.28 2.22 6.97
CA ALA A 91 11.16 1.43 6.12
C ALA A 91 10.75 -0.05 6.10
N VAL A 92 10.44 -0.63 7.25
CA VAL A 92 9.93 -2.01 7.34
C VAL A 92 8.59 -2.15 6.63
N ALA A 93 7.66 -1.23 6.86
CA ALA A 93 6.34 -1.28 6.24
C ALA A 93 6.40 -1.10 4.71
N ALA A 94 7.22 -0.18 4.22
CA ALA A 94 7.43 0.07 2.79
C ALA A 94 8.10 -1.12 2.12
N ALA A 95 9.13 -1.71 2.75
CA ALA A 95 9.77 -2.92 2.24
C ALA A 95 8.77 -4.08 2.15
N GLY A 96 7.95 -4.28 3.19
CA GLY A 96 6.89 -5.28 3.19
C GLY A 96 5.84 -5.08 2.09
N ALA A 97 5.34 -3.85 1.94
CA ALA A 97 4.36 -3.49 0.90
C ALA A 97 4.92 -3.68 -0.52
N LEU A 98 6.17 -3.26 -0.76
CA LEU A 98 6.84 -3.43 -2.06
C LEU A 98 7.10 -4.91 -2.35
N THR A 99 7.52 -5.68 -1.35
CA THR A 99 7.73 -7.14 -1.50
C THR A 99 6.41 -7.83 -1.84
N ALA A 100 5.33 -7.51 -1.13
CA ALA A 100 4.01 -8.07 -1.42
C ALA A 100 3.51 -7.70 -2.82
N THR A 101 3.74 -6.45 -3.24
CA THR A 101 3.41 -6.00 -4.59
C THR A 101 4.22 -6.74 -5.65
N ALA A 102 5.52 -6.97 -5.40
CA ALA A 102 6.38 -7.72 -6.30
C ALA A 102 5.97 -9.20 -6.42
N VAL A 103 5.63 -9.84 -5.30
CA VAL A 103 5.13 -11.22 -5.28
C VAL A 103 3.83 -11.33 -6.07
N LEU A 104 2.89 -10.41 -5.83
CA LEU A 104 1.64 -10.38 -6.59
C LEU A 104 1.88 -10.15 -8.08
N ALA A 105 2.76 -9.21 -8.45
CA ALA A 105 3.12 -8.98 -9.84
C ALA A 105 3.69 -10.26 -10.49
N ALA A 106 4.56 -10.99 -9.80
CA ALA A 106 5.10 -12.26 -10.27
C ALA A 106 4.00 -13.33 -10.48
N VAL A 107 3.04 -13.43 -9.54
CA VAL A 107 1.87 -14.31 -9.69
C VAL A 107 1.04 -13.92 -10.92
N LEU A 108 0.81 -12.62 -11.11
CA LEU A 108 0.01 -12.12 -12.24
C LEU A 108 0.70 -12.40 -13.59
N THR A 109 2.02 -12.20 -13.68
CA THR A 109 2.77 -12.56 -14.91
C THR A 109 2.74 -14.05 -15.24
N TRP A 110 2.46 -14.91 -14.25
CA TRP A 110 2.38 -16.34 -14.45
C TRP A 110 1.02 -16.82 -14.99
N VAL A 111 -0.04 -16.03 -14.79
CA VAL A 111 -1.43 -16.41 -15.09
C VAL A 111 -2.07 -15.56 -16.17
N LEU A 112 -1.63 -14.31 -16.32
CA LEU A 112 -2.20 -13.38 -17.29
C LEU A 112 -1.32 -13.24 -18.54
N PRO A 113 -1.91 -13.07 -19.72
CA PRO A 113 -1.17 -12.76 -20.94
C PRO A 113 -0.48 -11.40 -20.87
N ASP A 114 0.63 -11.28 -21.62
CA ASP A 114 1.48 -10.10 -21.66
C ASP A 114 0.74 -8.80 -22.00
N ALA A 115 1.23 -7.73 -21.39
CA ALA A 115 1.18 -6.32 -21.78
C ALA A 115 0.42 -5.86 -23.06
N GLY A 116 -0.87 -6.13 -23.32
CA GLY A 116 -1.60 -5.69 -24.53
C GLY A 116 -1.74 -4.17 -24.71
N GLY A 117 -1.19 -3.38 -23.78
CA GLY A 117 -0.97 -1.94 -23.94
C GLY A 117 -2.21 -1.05 -23.80
N ASP A 118 -3.39 -1.58 -23.47
CA ASP A 118 -4.60 -0.77 -23.27
C ASP A 118 -4.59 -0.09 -21.88
N PRO A 119 -4.56 1.27 -21.80
CA PRO A 119 -4.58 1.99 -20.53
C PRO A 119 -5.96 2.06 -19.87
N THR A 120 -7.04 1.77 -20.61
CA THR A 120 -8.42 1.88 -20.14
C THR A 120 -8.93 0.63 -19.44
N TYR A 121 -8.31 -0.54 -19.69
CA TYR A 121 -8.65 -1.79 -19.01
C TYR A 121 -8.13 -1.79 -17.56
N TRP A 122 -9.01 -1.43 -16.63
CA TRP A 122 -8.59 -0.95 -15.30
C TRP A 122 -7.76 -1.93 -14.46
N PRO A 123 -8.11 -3.22 -14.29
CA PRO A 123 -7.32 -4.09 -13.42
C PRO A 123 -6.01 -4.46 -14.12
N TYR A 124 -5.89 -4.22 -15.42
CA TYR A 124 -4.71 -4.49 -16.23
C TYR A 124 -3.64 -3.48 -16.00
N TYR A 125 -4.04 -2.23 -16.18
CA TYR A 125 -3.19 -1.08 -15.99
C TYR A 125 -2.64 -1.03 -14.56
N GLU A 126 -3.41 -1.48 -13.58
CA GLU A 126 -3.01 -1.48 -12.18
C GLU A 126 -2.28 -2.74 -11.71
N SER A 127 -2.21 -3.75 -12.56
CA SER A 127 -1.49 -5.00 -12.31
C SER A 127 -0.08 -5.03 -12.92
N HIS A 128 0.19 -4.15 -13.88
CA HIS A 128 1.44 -4.13 -14.65
C HIS A 128 2.23 -2.85 -14.46
N GLY A 129 3.54 -2.93 -14.69
CA GLY A 129 4.42 -1.76 -14.71
C GLY A 129 4.68 -1.17 -13.32
N LEU A 130 4.83 0.16 -13.28
CA LEU A 130 5.29 0.89 -12.09
C LEU A 130 4.14 1.37 -11.20
N VAL A 131 2.93 1.50 -11.76
CA VAL A 131 1.73 1.96 -11.06
C VAL A 131 1.40 1.12 -9.82
N PRO A 132 1.39 -0.23 -9.84
CA PRO A 132 1.08 -1.03 -8.65
C PRO A 132 1.98 -0.69 -7.45
N TYR A 133 3.28 -0.53 -7.69
CA TYR A 133 4.27 -0.20 -6.64
C TYR A 133 4.08 1.22 -6.09
N ALA A 134 3.88 2.20 -6.98
CA ALA A 134 3.64 3.59 -6.57
C ALA A 134 2.35 3.72 -5.75
N ARG A 135 1.31 2.98 -6.14
CA ARG A 135 0.03 2.93 -5.41
C ARG A 135 0.14 2.22 -4.07
N ALA A 136 0.91 1.15 -3.97
CA ALA A 136 1.18 0.47 -2.70
C ALA A 136 1.82 1.44 -1.68
N LEU A 137 2.81 2.23 -2.13
CA LEU A 137 3.44 3.26 -1.30
C LEU A 137 2.49 4.40 -0.95
N LEU A 138 1.68 4.87 -1.90
CA LEU A 138 0.65 5.88 -1.65
C LEU A 138 -0.36 5.40 -0.61
N ALA A 139 -0.86 4.18 -0.76
CA ALA A 139 -1.85 3.59 0.13
C ALA A 139 -1.30 3.41 1.55
N LEU A 140 -0.04 2.96 1.66
CA LEU A 140 0.66 2.87 2.92
C LEU A 140 0.79 4.27 3.56
N ALA A 141 1.31 5.25 2.82
CA ALA A 141 1.53 6.61 3.31
C ALA A 141 0.23 7.31 3.72
N LEU A 142 -0.85 7.13 2.97
CA LEU A 142 -2.17 7.68 3.29
C LEU A 142 -2.73 7.09 4.58
N GLY A 143 -2.66 5.76 4.71
CA GLY A 143 -3.05 5.08 5.95
C GLY A 143 -2.24 5.59 7.15
N VAL A 144 -0.92 5.71 6.99
CA VAL A 144 -0.04 6.20 8.05
C VAL A 144 -0.34 7.66 8.41
N ALA A 145 -0.54 8.54 7.42
CA ALA A 145 -0.85 9.95 7.64
C ALA A 145 -2.17 10.11 8.40
N LEU A 146 -3.22 9.41 7.97
CA LEU A 146 -4.50 9.42 8.65
C LEU A 146 -4.43 8.78 10.03
N GLY A 147 -3.68 7.69 10.19
CA GLY A 147 -3.44 7.07 11.49
C GLY A 147 -2.71 8.01 12.46
N ALA A 148 -1.73 8.77 11.98
CA ALA A 148 -1.00 9.76 12.76
C ALA A 148 -1.86 10.97 13.16
N VAL A 149 -2.70 11.45 12.24
CA VAL A 149 -3.59 12.61 12.47
C VAL A 149 -4.78 12.25 13.35
N THR A 150 -5.44 11.13 13.08
CA THR A 150 -6.67 10.73 13.78
C THR A 150 -6.40 9.99 15.08
N ARG A 151 -5.27 9.27 15.19
CA ARG A 151 -4.87 8.44 16.36
C ARG A 151 -5.85 7.34 16.73
N HIS A 152 -6.81 7.04 15.85
CA HIS A 152 -7.85 6.07 16.09
C HIS A 152 -7.98 5.18 14.87
N THR A 153 -7.70 3.89 15.04
CA THR A 153 -7.72 2.89 13.98
C THR A 153 -9.12 2.83 13.35
N ARG A 154 -10.16 2.93 14.18
CA ARG A 154 -11.58 2.95 13.76
C ARG A 154 -11.96 4.10 12.83
N ILE A 155 -11.23 5.22 12.86
CA ILE A 155 -11.46 6.38 11.98
C ILE A 155 -10.51 6.32 10.78
N ALA A 156 -9.23 6.03 11.02
CA ALA A 156 -8.19 6.00 10.00
C ALA A 156 -8.52 5.00 8.88
N MET A 157 -8.93 3.78 9.24
CA MET A 157 -9.21 2.71 8.28
C MET A 157 -10.31 3.03 7.26
N PRO A 158 -11.56 3.37 7.66
CA PRO A 158 -12.61 3.65 6.69
C PRO A 158 -12.32 4.92 5.89
N LEU A 159 -11.72 5.94 6.50
CA LEU A 159 -11.38 7.18 5.82
C LEU A 159 -10.30 6.97 4.76
N SER A 160 -9.26 6.19 5.06
CA SER A 160 -8.19 5.92 4.11
C SER A 160 -8.68 5.08 2.93
N LEU A 161 -9.52 4.08 3.19
CA LEU A 161 -10.17 3.30 2.12
C LEU A 161 -11.07 4.16 1.24
N LEU A 162 -11.87 5.05 1.83
CA LEU A 162 -12.74 5.95 1.08
C LEU A 162 -11.92 6.88 0.18
N LEU A 163 -10.86 7.49 0.70
CA LEU A 163 -10.00 8.38 -0.09
C LEU A 163 -9.24 7.63 -1.20
N LEU A 164 -8.77 6.40 -0.95
CA LEU A 164 -8.19 5.56 -2.00
C LEU A 164 -9.21 5.18 -3.07
N GLY A 165 -10.44 4.84 -2.66
CA GLY A 165 -11.54 4.51 -3.57
C GLY A 165 -11.95 5.70 -4.43
N VAL A 166 -12.01 6.90 -3.85
CA VAL A 166 -12.28 8.14 -4.62
C VAL A 166 -11.11 8.43 -5.58
N GLY A 167 -9.87 8.37 -5.09
CA GLY A 167 -8.68 8.57 -5.93
C GLY A 167 -8.62 7.59 -7.10
N GLN A 168 -9.06 6.36 -6.87
CA GLN A 168 -9.23 5.33 -7.90
C GLN A 168 -10.21 5.74 -8.99
N LEU A 169 -11.42 6.15 -8.60
CA LEU A 169 -12.47 6.56 -9.54
C LEU A 169 -12.04 7.79 -10.34
N VAL A 170 -11.37 8.74 -9.68
CA VAL A 170 -10.80 9.92 -10.33
C VAL A 170 -9.72 9.53 -11.33
N GLY A 171 -8.77 8.67 -10.94
CA GLY A 171 -7.72 8.17 -11.83
C GLY A 171 -8.31 7.50 -13.08
N ARG A 172 -9.30 6.63 -12.91
CA ARG A 172 -10.00 5.97 -14.03
C ARG A 172 -10.71 6.98 -14.94
N ALA A 173 -11.37 7.98 -14.39
CA ALA A 173 -12.00 9.05 -15.17
C ALA A 173 -10.99 9.90 -15.94
N LEU A 174 -9.81 10.16 -15.36
CA LEU A 174 -8.73 10.90 -16.01
C LEU A 174 -8.07 10.10 -17.14
N ARG A 175 -7.84 8.79 -16.94
CA ARG A 175 -7.31 7.91 -18.00
C ARG A 175 -8.23 7.86 -19.22
N GLY A 176 -9.55 7.78 -19.00
CA GLY A 176 -10.52 7.81 -20.10
C GLY A 176 -10.55 9.11 -20.90
N ARG A 177 -9.94 10.19 -20.38
CA ARG A 177 -9.80 11.48 -21.06
C ARG A 177 -8.39 11.72 -21.61
N SER A 178 -7.43 10.84 -21.31
CA SER A 178 -6.04 11.03 -21.69
C SER A 178 -5.75 10.32 -23.00
N ASP A 179 -5.15 11.04 -23.95
CA ASP A 179 -4.65 10.47 -25.20
C ASP A 179 -3.22 9.89 -25.05
N LEU A 180 -2.68 9.87 -23.83
CA LEU A 180 -1.35 9.36 -23.56
C LEU A 180 -1.30 7.84 -23.77
N PRO A 181 -0.26 7.32 -24.45
CA PRO A 181 -0.07 5.89 -24.55
C PRO A 181 0.30 5.29 -23.19
N PHE A 182 0.21 3.97 -23.09
CA PHE A 182 0.36 3.20 -21.85
C PHE A 182 1.57 3.60 -21.00
N TRP A 183 2.78 3.62 -21.59
CA TRP A 183 4.02 3.84 -20.84
C TRP A 183 4.19 5.28 -20.32
N PRO A 184 3.98 6.33 -21.12
CA PRO A 184 3.96 7.70 -20.60
C PRO A 184 2.91 7.91 -19.51
N LEU A 185 1.72 7.32 -19.65
CA LEU A 185 0.67 7.41 -18.63
C LEU A 185 1.10 6.71 -17.34
N GLN A 186 1.72 5.51 -17.44
CA GLN A 186 2.26 4.77 -16.29
C GLN A 186 3.27 5.61 -15.51
N TRP A 187 4.25 6.22 -16.20
CA TRP A 187 5.25 7.06 -15.56
C TRP A 187 4.64 8.28 -14.89
N THR A 188 3.69 8.94 -15.56
CA THR A 188 3.02 10.14 -15.04
C THR A 188 2.22 9.82 -13.79
N GLU A 189 1.38 8.77 -13.82
CA GLU A 189 0.61 8.35 -12.65
C GLU A 189 1.52 7.91 -11.50
N SER A 190 2.55 7.10 -11.78
CA SER A 190 3.52 6.69 -10.77
C SER A 190 4.21 7.88 -10.11
N ALA A 191 4.62 8.89 -10.88
CA ALA A 191 5.24 10.10 -10.34
C ALA A 191 4.26 10.86 -9.42
N ILE A 192 3.00 11.01 -9.83
CA ILE A 192 1.96 11.65 -9.01
C ILE A 192 1.77 10.89 -7.70
N TYR A 193 1.61 9.57 -7.75
CA TYR A 193 1.40 8.75 -6.55
C TYR A 193 2.60 8.80 -5.60
N LEU A 194 3.83 8.78 -6.12
CA LEU A 194 5.04 8.89 -5.32
C LEU A 194 5.17 10.28 -4.66
N LEU A 195 4.86 11.35 -5.39
CA LEU A 195 4.84 12.72 -4.83
C LEU A 195 3.81 12.84 -3.71
N LEU A 196 2.59 12.33 -3.92
CA LEU A 196 1.56 12.28 -2.89
C LEU A 196 2.00 11.46 -1.67
N ALA A 197 2.65 10.31 -1.89
CA ALA A 197 3.18 9.47 -0.81
C ALA A 197 4.24 10.20 0.02
N LEU A 198 5.11 11.00 -0.61
CA LEU A 198 6.11 11.82 0.07
C LEU A 198 5.44 12.93 0.91
N VAL A 199 4.44 13.63 0.34
CA VAL A 199 3.67 14.66 1.05
C VAL A 199 2.95 14.05 2.26
N LEU A 200 2.29 12.91 2.10
CA LEU A 200 1.59 12.22 3.17
C LEU A 200 2.53 11.72 4.26
N THR A 201 3.71 11.22 3.89
CA THR A 201 4.77 10.88 4.85
C THR A 201 5.22 12.11 5.65
N GLY A 202 5.34 13.27 5.00
CA GLY A 202 5.61 14.54 5.66
C GLY A 202 4.51 14.94 6.64
N ILE A 203 3.23 14.81 6.25
CA ILE A 203 2.07 15.06 7.11
C ILE A 203 2.09 14.13 8.33
N ALA A 204 2.39 12.84 8.14
CA ALA A 204 2.51 11.89 9.24
C ALA A 204 3.60 12.31 10.24
N TYR A 205 4.78 12.69 9.73
CA TYR A 205 5.89 13.17 10.55
C TYR A 205 5.51 14.43 11.35
N LEU A 206 4.88 15.41 10.70
CA LEU A 206 4.41 16.62 11.36
C LEU A 206 3.32 16.33 12.41
N GLY A 207 2.38 15.43 12.10
CA GLY A 207 1.33 15.00 13.03
C GLY A 207 1.89 14.35 14.30
N ILE A 208 2.96 13.56 14.17
CA ILE A 208 3.69 12.98 15.31
C ILE A 208 4.47 14.04 16.08
N ARG A 209 5.08 15.02 15.39
CA ARG A 209 5.89 16.06 16.02
C ARG A 209 5.08 17.06 16.84
N HIS A 210 3.97 17.57 16.30
CA HIS A 210 3.27 18.73 16.86
C HIS A 210 2.35 18.43 18.04
N ARG A 211 1.95 17.17 18.24
CA ARG A 211 0.88 16.83 19.18
C ARG A 211 1.29 15.82 20.26
N ALA A 212 2.58 15.70 20.52
CA ALA A 212 3.17 14.80 21.50
C ALA A 212 4.28 15.50 22.30
#